data_AF-A0ABD3BJ24-F1
#
_entry.id   AF-A0ABD3BJ24-F1
#
_cell.length_a   1.000
_cell.length_b   1.000
_cell.length_c   1.000
_cell.angle_alpha   90.00
_cell.angle_beta   90.00
_cell.angle_gamma   90.00
#
_symmetry.space_group_name_H-M   'P 1'
#
loop_
_entity.id
_entity.type
_entity.pdbx_description
1 polymer ?
#
loop_
_entity_poly.entity_id
_entity_poly.type
_entity_poly.pdbx_seq_one_letter_code
_entity_poly.pdbx_strand_id
1 'polypeptide(L)'
;MIHATMKASLYERIGQNLVEGSLYIIRNFIVIENRNAFKITMHRYKICLYRLSKMTEFKDENFPSFMYNFTDFGQPTAENHPNDSYLIDVIGRVVSYQKPLEGLTKTRVQFRLQDTE
;
A
#
# COMPACT_ATOMS: atom_id res chain seq x y z
N MET A 1 -10.47 -1.31 2.94
CA MET A 1 -9.33 -0.38 2.71
C MET A 1 -9.71 0.66 1.65
N ILE A 2 -9.39 1.93 1.87
CA ILE A 2 -9.58 3.01 0.89
C ILE A 2 -8.21 3.64 0.58
N HIS A 3 -7.92 3.90 -0.68
CA HIS A 3 -6.68 4.55 -1.08
C HIS A 3 -6.79 6.07 -0.96
N ALA A 4 -5.72 6.73 -0.50
CA ALA A 4 -5.57 8.18 -0.49
C ALA A 4 -4.37 8.62 -1.33
N THR A 5 -4.54 9.67 -2.14
CA THR A 5 -3.48 10.26 -2.96
C THR A 5 -3.24 11.72 -2.58
N MET A 6 -2.00 12.18 -2.72
CA MET A 6 -1.65 13.60 -2.63
C MET A 6 -0.65 13.99 -3.73
N LYS A 7 -0.60 15.27 -4.09
CA LYS A 7 0.42 15.81 -5.01
C LYS A 7 1.77 15.94 -4.29
N ALA A 8 2.87 15.86 -5.06
CA ALA A 8 4.24 16.00 -4.54
C ALA A 8 4.45 17.26 -3.70
N SER A 9 3.93 18.41 -4.14
CA SER A 9 4.03 19.66 -3.39
C SER A 9 3.31 19.64 -2.03
N LEU A 10 2.25 18.84 -1.90
CA LEU A 10 1.60 18.63 -0.59
C LEU A 10 2.41 17.66 0.26
N TYR A 11 2.98 16.63 -0.35
CA TYR A 11 3.85 15.67 0.33
C TYR A 11 5.10 16.35 0.94
N GLU A 12 5.76 17.24 0.19
CA GLU A 12 6.89 18.00 0.71
C GLU A 12 6.54 18.85 1.94
N ARG A 13 5.29 19.31 2.04
CA ARG A 13 4.84 20.17 3.14
C ARG A 13 4.37 19.38 4.37
N ILE A 14 3.64 18.30 4.18
CA ILE A 14 2.98 17.56 5.29
C ILE A 14 3.22 16.05 5.26
N GLY A 15 3.58 15.50 4.11
CA GLY A 15 3.75 14.06 3.91
C GLY A 15 5.00 13.52 4.57
N GLN A 16 6.05 14.34 4.73
CA GLN A 16 7.28 13.92 5.43
C GLN A 16 7.05 13.58 6.92
N ASN A 17 5.97 14.09 7.52
CA ASN A 17 5.60 13.81 8.91
C ASN A 17 4.62 12.63 9.04
N LEU A 18 4.25 11.99 7.93
CA LEU A 18 3.45 10.77 7.95
C LEU A 18 4.32 9.60 8.36
N VAL A 19 3.92 8.93 9.43
CA VAL A 19 4.55 7.72 9.93
C VAL A 19 3.64 6.55 9.62
N GLU A 20 4.19 5.54 8.93
CA GLU A 20 3.47 4.30 8.67
C GLU A 20 3.08 3.62 9.99
N GLY A 21 1.84 3.12 10.06
CA GLY A 21 1.28 2.53 11.29
C GLY A 21 0.69 3.54 12.28
N SER A 22 0.88 4.85 12.09
CA SER A 22 0.26 5.89 12.94
C SER A 22 -1.17 6.22 12.50
N LEU A 23 -1.99 6.67 13.46
CA LEU A 23 -3.37 7.08 13.21
C LEU A 23 -3.48 8.59 12.97
N TYR A 24 -4.35 8.96 12.04
CA TYR A 24 -4.57 10.36 11.69
C TYR A 24 -6.06 10.64 11.49
N ILE A 25 -6.52 11.77 12.02
CA ILE A 25 -7.81 12.33 11.65
C ILE A 25 -7.63 13.24 10.45
N ILE A 26 -8.28 12.88 9.34
CA ILE A 26 -8.22 13.62 8.08
C ILE A 26 -9.55 14.37 7.87
N ARG A 27 -9.48 15.67 7.56
CA ARG A 27 -10.63 16.54 7.29
C ARG A 27 -10.43 17.33 6.00
N ASN A 28 -11.54 17.79 5.41
CA ASN A 28 -11.56 18.59 4.18
C ASN A 28 -10.81 17.91 3.03
N PHE A 29 -11.19 16.69 2.71
CA PHE A 29 -10.64 15.94 1.58
C PHE A 29 -11.68 15.80 0.46
N ILE A 30 -11.20 15.45 -0.74
CA ILE A 30 -12.06 15.21 -1.89
C ILE A 30 -12.22 13.71 -2.08
N VAL A 31 -13.44 13.26 -2.39
CA VAL A 31 -13.71 11.87 -2.79
C VAL A 31 -13.87 11.83 -4.29
N ILE A 32 -13.13 10.93 -4.96
CA ILE A 32 -13.20 10.73 -6.41
C ILE A 32 -13.33 9.24 -6.74
N GLU A 33 -13.81 8.92 -7.93
CA GLU A 33 -13.88 7.54 -8.38
C GLU A 33 -12.49 6.91 -8.59
N ASN A 34 -12.37 5.64 -8.21
CA ASN A 34 -11.15 4.85 -8.37
C ASN A 34 -11.12 4.17 -9.75
N ARG A 35 -11.00 4.98 -10.82
CA ARG A 35 -10.98 4.52 -12.22
C ARG A 35 -9.56 4.22 -12.75
N ASN A 36 -8.58 4.07 -11.87
CA ASN A 36 -7.20 3.82 -12.30
C ASN A 36 -7.09 2.45 -12.99
N ALA A 37 -6.22 2.35 -14.00
CA ALA A 37 -5.89 1.09 -14.67
C ALA A 37 -5.22 0.08 -13.72
N PHE A 38 -4.47 0.59 -12.72
CA PHE A 38 -3.94 -0.17 -11.60
C PHE A 38 -4.57 0.34 -10.31
N LYS A 39 -5.24 -0.53 -9.57
CA LYS A 39 -5.94 -0.17 -8.34
C LYS A 39 -5.26 -0.80 -7.14
N ILE A 40 -4.86 0.06 -6.20
CA ILE A 40 -4.26 -0.34 -4.93
C ILE A 40 -5.31 -0.97 -4.00
N THR A 41 -6.58 -0.56 -4.13
CA THR A 41 -7.70 -1.10 -3.35
C THR A 41 -8.88 -1.36 -4.27
N MET A 42 -9.73 -2.33 -3.91
CA MET A 42 -10.98 -2.64 -4.62
C MET A 42 -12.09 -1.60 -4.39
N HIS A 43 -11.87 -0.63 -3.50
CA HIS A 43 -12.89 0.36 -3.17
C HIS A 43 -13.24 1.23 -4.39
N ARG A 44 -14.55 1.45 -4.62
CA ARG A 44 -15.08 2.22 -5.77
C ARG A 44 -14.57 3.67 -5.80
N TYR A 45 -14.27 4.22 -4.63
CA TYR A 45 -13.79 5.58 -4.46
C TYR A 45 -12.39 5.63 -3.84
N LYS A 46 -11.68 6.73 -4.04
CA LYS A 46 -10.42 7.07 -3.38
C LYS A 46 -10.46 8.50 -2.85
N ILE A 47 -9.61 8.77 -1.87
CA ILE A 47 -9.44 10.09 -1.27
C ILE A 47 -8.36 10.87 -2.04
N CYS A 48 -8.63 12.13 -2.35
CA CYS A 48 -7.66 13.06 -2.88
C CYS A 48 -7.42 14.18 -1.86
N LEU A 49 -6.21 14.22 -1.31
CA LEU A 49 -5.76 15.25 -0.39
C LEU A 49 -5.27 16.46 -1.19
N TYR A 50 -5.64 17.65 -0.74
CA TYR A 50 -5.28 18.90 -1.38
C TYR A 50 -4.89 19.95 -0.35
N ARG A 51 -4.58 21.17 -0.80
CA ARG A 51 -3.95 22.20 0.05
C ARG A 51 -4.72 22.55 1.33
N LEU A 52 -6.05 22.37 1.37
CA LEU A 52 -6.90 22.67 2.53
C LEU A 52 -7.26 21.44 3.35
N SER A 53 -6.84 20.25 2.92
CA SER A 53 -6.96 19.03 3.72
C SER A 53 -6.14 19.20 5.00
N LYS A 54 -6.76 18.88 6.12
CA LYS A 54 -6.13 18.93 7.44
C LYS A 54 -5.94 17.51 7.94
N MET A 55 -4.77 17.26 8.51
CA MET A 55 -4.41 15.98 9.07
C MET A 55 -3.80 16.21 10.45
N THR A 56 -4.29 15.47 11.43
CA THR A 56 -3.83 15.59 12.81
C THR A 56 -3.60 14.19 13.32
N GLU A 57 -2.41 13.93 13.86
CA GLU A 57 -2.09 12.65 14.49
C GLU A 57 -3.06 12.39 15.64
N PHE A 58 -3.44 11.14 15.79
CA PHE A 58 -4.36 10.67 16.80
C PHE A 58 -3.80 9.41 17.45
N LYS A 59 -4.19 9.15 18.69
CA LYS A 59 -3.79 7.95 19.42
C LYS A 59 -5.03 7.28 19.97
N ASP A 60 -5.19 6.01 19.62
CA ASP A 60 -6.26 5.16 20.12
C ASP A 60 -5.78 3.72 20.09
N GLU A 61 -5.63 3.14 21.29
CA GLU A 61 -5.14 1.78 21.49
C GLU A 61 -6.16 0.73 21.05
N ASN A 62 -7.43 1.11 20.92
CA ASN A 62 -8.50 0.20 20.49
C ASN A 62 -8.72 0.25 18.98
N PHE A 63 -7.99 1.10 18.25
CA PHE A 63 -8.15 1.19 16.80
C PHE A 63 -7.67 -0.11 16.14
N PRO A 64 -8.46 -0.71 15.23
CA PRO A 64 -8.05 -1.95 14.58
C PRO A 64 -6.75 -1.78 13.78
N SER A 65 -5.73 -2.55 14.10
CA SER A 65 -4.42 -2.52 13.43
C SER A 65 -4.33 -3.42 12.19
N PHE A 66 -5.48 -3.82 11.62
CA PHE A 66 -5.52 -4.70 10.44
C PHE A 66 -5.20 -3.91 9.17
N MET A 67 -3.91 -3.88 8.80
CA MET A 67 -3.41 -3.16 7.63
C MET A 67 -3.39 -3.99 6.34
N TYR A 68 -3.39 -5.32 6.45
CA TYR A 68 -3.16 -6.23 5.32
C TYR A 68 -4.32 -7.21 5.13
N ASN A 69 -4.54 -7.59 3.87
CA ASN A 69 -5.45 -8.67 3.49
C ASN A 69 -4.68 -9.75 2.74
N PHE A 70 -3.99 -10.61 3.51
CA PHE A 70 -3.04 -11.58 2.96
C PHE A 70 -3.71 -12.59 2.02
N THR A 71 -3.01 -12.86 0.93
CA THR A 71 -3.33 -13.87 -0.08
C THR A 71 -2.36 -15.04 0.09
N ASP A 72 -2.91 -16.24 0.24
CA ASP A 72 -2.17 -17.51 0.29
C ASP A 72 -1.43 -17.73 -1.03
N PHE A 73 -0.23 -18.29 -1.00
CA PHE A 73 0.56 -18.61 -2.19
C PHE A 73 -0.02 -19.69 -3.11
N GLY A 74 -1.00 -20.48 -2.65
CA GLY A 74 -1.77 -21.41 -3.48
C GLY A 74 -2.87 -20.74 -4.31
N GLN A 75 -3.26 -19.51 -3.97
CA GLN A 75 -4.30 -18.74 -4.67
C GLN A 75 -3.86 -17.91 -5.89
N PRO A 76 -2.63 -17.38 -6.02
CA PRO A 76 -2.27 -16.49 -7.12
C PRO A 76 -1.82 -17.33 -8.31
N THR A 77 -2.77 -17.99 -8.97
CA THR A 77 -2.59 -18.47 -10.33
C THR A 77 -3.30 -17.51 -11.29
N ALA A 78 -2.72 -17.32 -12.47
CA ALA A 78 -3.37 -16.62 -13.59
C ALA A 78 -4.76 -17.20 -13.93
N GLU A 79 -5.05 -18.42 -13.46
CA GLU A 79 -6.33 -19.12 -13.59
C GLU A 79 -7.41 -18.62 -12.61
N ASN A 80 -7.05 -18.10 -11.43
CA ASN A 80 -8.01 -17.64 -10.39
C ASN A 80 -8.17 -16.11 -10.33
N HIS A 81 -7.21 -15.34 -10.87
CA HIS A 81 -7.24 -13.88 -10.90
C HIS A 81 -6.98 -13.37 -12.32
N PRO A 82 -8.00 -13.31 -13.19
CA PRO A 82 -7.84 -12.95 -14.61
C PRO A 82 -7.56 -11.45 -14.86
N ASN A 83 -7.17 -10.69 -13.82
CA ASN A 83 -7.06 -9.25 -13.89
C ASN A 83 -5.81 -8.74 -13.15
N ASP A 84 -4.70 -8.60 -13.88
CA ASP A 84 -3.40 -8.07 -13.44
C ASP A 84 -3.45 -6.59 -12.97
N SER A 85 -4.65 -6.02 -12.82
CA SER A 85 -4.84 -4.61 -12.45
C SER A 85 -4.86 -4.36 -10.94
N TYR A 86 -4.69 -5.39 -10.11
CA TYR A 86 -4.83 -5.29 -8.65
C TYR A 86 -3.61 -5.80 -7.90
N LEU A 87 -3.32 -5.14 -6.78
CA LEU A 87 -2.28 -5.55 -5.85
C LEU A 87 -2.82 -6.62 -4.89
N ILE A 88 -1.94 -7.54 -4.49
CA ILE A 88 -2.17 -8.53 -3.43
C ILE A 88 -1.19 -8.28 -2.29
N ASP A 89 -1.62 -8.57 -1.07
CA ASP A 89 -0.73 -8.60 0.09
C ASP A 89 -0.27 -10.03 0.29
N VAL A 90 1.03 -10.25 0.49
CA VAL A 90 1.59 -11.58 0.76
C VAL A 90 2.45 -11.54 2.00
N ILE A 91 2.43 -12.63 2.77
CA ILE A 91 3.31 -12.86 3.90
C ILE A 91 3.87 -14.27 3.81
N GLY A 92 5.14 -14.43 4.17
CA GLY A 92 5.78 -15.73 4.12
C GLY A 92 7.20 -15.67 4.68
N ARG A 93 7.74 -16.84 5.00
CA ARG A 93 9.11 -16.98 5.47
C ARG A 93 10.08 -16.79 4.30
N VAL A 94 11.09 -15.94 4.46
CA VAL A 94 12.20 -15.85 3.50
C VAL A 94 13.05 -17.10 3.63
N VAL A 95 13.11 -17.91 2.56
CA VAL A 95 13.88 -19.17 2.55
C VAL A 95 15.18 -19.07 1.77
N SER A 96 15.28 -18.11 0.86
CA SER A 96 16.53 -17.78 0.18
C SER A 96 16.49 -16.37 -0.40
N TYR A 97 17.66 -15.81 -0.67
CA TYR A 97 17.80 -14.57 -1.41
C TYR A 97 19.03 -14.62 -2.32
N GLN A 98 18.95 -13.93 -3.46
CA GLN A 98 20.07 -13.72 -4.36
C GLN A 98 20.70 -12.36 -4.05
N LYS A 99 22.02 -12.35 -3.80
CA LYS A 99 22.75 -11.09 -3.62
C LYS A 99 22.61 -10.21 -4.87
N PRO A 100 22.41 -8.90 -4.68
CA PRO A 100 22.39 -7.99 -5.80
C PRO A 100 23.70 -7.98 -6.57
N LEU A 101 23.62 -7.77 -7.88
CA LEU A 101 24.78 -7.57 -8.73
C LEU A 101 25.37 -6.19 -8.48
N GLU A 102 26.67 -6.14 -8.23
CA GLU A 102 27.41 -4.88 -8.06
C GLU A 102 27.55 -4.14 -9.40
N GLY A 103 27.63 -2.81 -9.35
CA GLY A 103 27.89 -1.97 -10.53
C GLY A 103 26.68 -1.67 -11.43
N LEU A 104 25.47 -2.08 -11.05
CA LEU A 104 24.25 -1.74 -11.80
C LEU A 104 23.65 -0.41 -11.31
N THR A 105 23.18 0.41 -12.26
CA THR A 105 22.39 1.63 -11.98
C THR A 105 21.03 1.30 -11.35
N LYS A 106 20.53 0.08 -11.53
CA LYS A 106 19.36 -0.47 -10.87
C LYS A 106 19.71 -1.80 -10.21
N THR A 107 19.55 -1.85 -8.91
CA THR A 107 19.78 -3.07 -8.13
C THR A 107 18.54 -3.96 -8.17
N ARG A 108 18.72 -5.23 -8.55
CA ARG A 108 17.68 -6.26 -8.44
C ARG A 108 18.06 -7.20 -7.30
N VAL A 109 17.14 -7.38 -6.36
CA VAL A 109 17.23 -8.40 -5.30
C VAL A 109 16.08 -9.37 -5.51
N GLN A 110 16.37 -10.67 -5.40
CA GLN A 110 15.35 -11.71 -5.53
C GLN A 110 15.29 -12.47 -4.22
N PHE A 111 14.10 -12.60 -3.65
CA PHE A 111 13.81 -13.41 -2.47
C PHE A 111 12.88 -14.55 -2.88
N ARG A 112 13.01 -15.69 -2.20
CA ARG A 112 12.01 -16.74 -2.22
C ARG A 112 11.25 -16.73 -0.90
N LEU A 113 9.93 -16.62 -0.98
CA LEU A 113 9.01 -16.74 0.14
C LEU A 113 8.39 -18.14 0.14
N GLN A 114 8.07 -18.65 1.33
CA GLN A 114 7.32 -19.89 1.54
C GLN A 114 6.22 -19.64 2.57
N ASP A 115 5.01 -20.15 2.33
CA ASP A 115 3.92 -20.08 3.29
C ASP A 115 4.19 -21.04 4.46
N THR A 116 3.50 -20.83 5.57
CA THR A 116 3.44 -21.86 6.62
C THR A 116 2.54 -22.99 6.14
N GLU A 117 3.08 -24.22 6.10
CA GLU A 117 2.31 -25.45 5.85
C GLU A 117 1.14 -25.62 6.83
#